data_AF-A0A6J2I7G5-F1
#
_entry.id   AF-A0A6J2I7G5-F1
#
_cell.length_a   1.000
_cell.length_b   1.000
_cell.length_c   1.000
_cell.angle_alpha   90.00
_cell.angle_beta   90.00
_cell.angle_gamma   90.00
#
_symmetry.space_group_name_H-M   'P 1'
#
loop_
_entity.id
_entity.type
_entity.pdbx_description
1 polymer ?
#
loop_
_entity_poly.entity_id
_entity_poly.type
_entity_poly.pdbx_seq_one_letter_code
_entity_poly.pdbx_strand_id
1 'polypeptide(L)'
;MSTHIHEYRLTSWLGQQEDIHRIVLYQADSSLTPWTQRCIRQADCILIVGLGDQEPTVGELERMLENTAVRAQKQLILLHKEDGPLPSRTVEWLNMRSWCSAHLHLHCPRRVFSKRSLPKLIEMYERVFQKPPDRHSDFSRLARVLTGNAIALVLGGGGASSHLRVCRIPGKEEQDH
;
A
#
# COMPACT_ATOMS: atom_id res chain seq x y z
N MET A 1 24.83 -13.60 -19.15
CA MET A 1 25.33 -14.21 -17.89
C MET A 1 25.43 -13.22 -16.72
N SER A 2 25.66 -11.92 -16.93
CA SER A 2 25.77 -10.94 -15.82
C SER A 2 24.43 -10.65 -15.10
N THR A 3 23.31 -10.53 -15.83
CA THR A 3 21.98 -10.21 -15.28
C THR A 3 21.46 -11.23 -14.27
N HIS A 4 21.65 -12.53 -14.52
CA HIS A 4 21.21 -13.61 -13.63
C HIS A 4 21.90 -13.60 -12.26
N ILE A 5 23.17 -13.17 -12.19
CA ILE A 5 23.91 -13.09 -10.93
C ILE A 5 23.38 -11.93 -10.06
N HIS A 6 23.04 -10.81 -10.69
CA HIS A 6 22.41 -9.67 -10.01
C HIS A 6 21.01 -10.02 -9.49
N GLU A 7 20.21 -10.77 -10.25
CA GLU A 7 18.89 -11.24 -9.81
C GLU A 7 18.97 -12.22 -8.64
N TYR A 8 19.96 -13.13 -8.64
CA TYR A 8 20.14 -14.08 -7.54
C TYR A 8 20.52 -13.35 -6.25
N ARG A 9 21.46 -12.40 -6.33
CA ARG A 9 21.87 -11.57 -5.17
C ARG A 9 20.71 -10.75 -4.62
N LEU A 10 19.90 -10.14 -5.49
CA LEU A 10 18.72 -9.38 -5.09
C LEU A 10 17.69 -10.29 -4.40
N THR A 11 17.45 -11.48 -4.94
CA THR A 11 16.50 -12.45 -4.34
C THR A 11 16.95 -12.91 -2.97
N SER A 12 18.23 -13.25 -2.83
CA SER A 12 18.80 -13.68 -1.56
C SER A 12 18.75 -12.56 -0.51
N TRP A 13 19.10 -11.33 -0.90
CA TRP A 13 19.04 -10.18 0.00
C TRP A 13 17.61 -9.86 0.44
N LEU A 14 16.62 -9.90 -0.47
CA LEU A 14 15.22 -9.70 -0.12
C LEU A 14 14.72 -10.78 0.84
N GLY A 15 15.07 -12.05 0.60
CA GLY A 15 14.76 -13.14 1.51
C GLY A 15 15.33 -12.92 2.92
N GLN A 16 16.56 -12.42 3.03
CA GLN A 16 17.14 -12.05 4.33
C GLN A 16 16.36 -10.92 5.02
N GLN A 17 15.92 -9.91 4.28
CA GLN A 17 15.09 -8.84 4.87
C GLN A 17 13.74 -9.39 5.34
N GLU A 18 13.14 -10.33 4.60
CA GLU A 18 11.89 -11.01 4.97
C GLU A 18 12.04 -11.86 6.24
N ASP A 19 13.20 -12.48 6.45
CA ASP A 19 13.49 -13.25 7.67
C ASP A 19 13.72 -12.36 8.90
N ILE A 20 14.36 -11.19 8.71
CA ILE A 20 14.71 -10.27 9.80
C ILE A 20 13.51 -9.40 10.21
N HIS A 21 12.69 -8.97 9.26
CA HIS A 21 11.63 -8.00 9.49
C HIS A 21 10.24 -8.64 9.42
N ARG A 22 9.41 -8.37 10.44
CA ARG A 22 8.01 -8.84 10.47
C ARG A 22 7.16 -8.33 9.29
N ILE A 23 7.51 -7.14 8.77
CA ILE A 23 6.85 -6.50 7.64
C ILE A 23 7.92 -5.97 6.70
N VAL A 24 7.75 -6.25 5.41
CA VAL A 24 8.54 -5.67 4.32
C VAL A 24 7.59 -5.00 3.35
N LEU A 25 7.88 -3.74 3.00
CA LEU A 25 7.11 -2.94 2.05
C LEU A 25 7.84 -2.89 0.71
N TYR A 26 7.17 -3.36 -0.34
CA TYR A 26 7.63 -3.20 -1.71
C TYR A 26 6.83 -2.11 -2.41
N GLN A 27 7.54 -1.17 -3.03
CA GLN A 27 6.94 -0.20 -3.93
C GLN A 27 7.03 -0.75 -5.36
N ALA A 28 5.89 -1.08 -5.96
CA ALA A 28 5.84 -1.48 -7.35
C ALA A 28 5.98 -0.25 -8.28
N ASP A 29 6.43 -0.52 -9.50
CA ASP A 29 6.42 0.48 -10.56
C ASP A 29 4.99 0.67 -11.08
N SER A 30 4.75 1.76 -11.83
CA SER A 30 3.46 2.01 -12.50
C SER A 30 3.20 1.08 -13.68
N SER A 31 4.22 0.35 -14.14
CA SER A 31 4.14 -0.62 -15.24
C SER A 31 4.52 -2.03 -14.78
N LEU A 32 4.24 -3.02 -15.64
CA LEU A 32 4.50 -4.43 -15.37
C LEU A 32 5.98 -4.80 -15.60
N THR A 33 6.86 -4.20 -14.83
CA THR A 33 8.29 -4.54 -14.82
C THR A 33 8.52 -5.93 -14.17
N PRO A 34 9.68 -6.57 -14.39
CA PRO A 34 10.05 -7.79 -13.66
C PRO A 34 10.00 -7.60 -12.13
N TRP A 35 10.30 -6.40 -11.65
CA TRP A 35 10.17 -6.01 -10.26
C TRP A 35 8.70 -5.99 -9.80
N THR A 36 7.81 -5.32 -10.53
CA THR A 36 6.37 -5.32 -10.23
C THR A 36 5.78 -6.73 -10.22
N GLN A 37 6.12 -7.57 -11.21
CA GLN A 37 5.67 -8.97 -11.23
C GLN A 37 6.15 -9.77 -10.02
N ARG A 38 7.39 -9.53 -9.58
CA ARG A 38 7.95 -10.15 -8.38
C ARG A 38 7.18 -9.69 -7.14
N CYS A 39 6.93 -8.40 -6.99
CA CYS A 39 6.17 -7.85 -5.88
C CYS A 39 4.77 -8.48 -5.80
N ILE A 40 4.09 -8.62 -6.94
CA ILE A 40 2.76 -9.25 -7.01
C ILE A 40 2.81 -10.73 -6.60
N ARG A 41 3.80 -11.49 -7.08
CA ARG A 41 3.93 -12.93 -6.80
C ARG A 41 4.29 -13.23 -5.35
N GLN A 42 5.09 -12.38 -4.72
CA GLN A 42 5.62 -12.60 -3.37
C GLN A 42 4.77 -11.92 -2.28
N ALA A 43 3.91 -10.97 -2.63
CA ALA A 43 3.07 -10.28 -1.66
C ALA A 43 2.10 -11.23 -0.96
N ASP A 44 1.98 -11.08 0.36
CA ASP A 44 0.87 -11.65 1.13
C ASP A 44 -0.33 -10.69 1.13
N CYS A 45 -0.06 -9.39 0.98
CA CYS A 45 -1.03 -8.32 0.84
C CYS A 45 -0.60 -7.29 -0.22
N ILE A 46 -1.55 -6.86 -1.05
CA ILE A 46 -1.39 -5.81 -2.06
C ILE A 46 -2.25 -4.61 -1.65
N LEU A 47 -1.61 -3.46 -1.48
CA LEU A 47 -2.27 -2.18 -1.25
C LEU A 47 -2.42 -1.42 -2.56
N ILE A 48 -3.65 -1.14 -2.92
CA ILE A 48 -4.00 -0.27 -4.04
C ILE A 48 -4.32 1.08 -3.44
N VAL A 49 -3.55 2.10 -3.80
CA VAL A 49 -3.70 3.44 -3.21
C VAL A 49 -4.35 4.37 -4.22
N GLY A 50 -5.55 4.86 -3.89
CA GLY A 50 -6.30 5.82 -4.68
C GLY A 50 -6.50 7.14 -3.93
N LEU A 51 -6.61 8.24 -4.69
CA LEU A 51 -7.05 9.53 -4.16
C LEU A 51 -8.57 9.53 -4.13
N GLY A 52 -9.18 9.54 -2.95
CA GLY A 52 -10.64 9.45 -2.80
C GLY A 52 -11.40 10.65 -3.35
N ASP A 53 -10.73 11.79 -3.50
CA ASP A 53 -11.29 13.01 -4.11
C ASP A 53 -11.36 12.93 -5.65
N GLN A 54 -10.62 12.00 -6.27
CA GLN A 54 -10.55 11.84 -7.73
C GLN A 54 -11.56 10.80 -8.24
N GLU A 55 -11.78 10.80 -9.55
CA GLU A 55 -12.65 9.81 -10.19
C GLU A 55 -12.10 8.40 -10.03
N PRO A 56 -12.97 7.41 -9.71
CA PRO A 56 -12.58 6.02 -9.64
C PRO A 56 -12.21 5.54 -11.04
N THR A 57 -10.91 5.42 -11.30
CA THR A 57 -10.38 4.83 -12.53
C THR A 57 -9.61 3.57 -12.19
N VAL A 58 -9.72 2.54 -13.04
CA VAL A 58 -8.98 1.28 -12.87
C VAL A 58 -7.76 1.31 -13.78
N GLY A 59 -6.57 1.30 -13.18
CA GLY A 59 -5.31 1.25 -13.91
C GLY A 59 -5.07 -0.09 -14.61
N GLU A 60 -4.08 -0.13 -15.51
CA GLU A 60 -3.72 -1.36 -16.25
C GLU A 60 -3.26 -2.48 -15.30
N LEU A 61 -2.41 -2.15 -14.31
CA LEU A 61 -1.98 -3.09 -13.28
C LEU A 61 -3.14 -3.65 -12.46
N GLU A 62 -4.15 -2.84 -12.17
CA GLU A 62 -5.34 -3.28 -11.42
C GLU A 62 -6.18 -4.27 -12.24
N ARG A 63 -6.39 -4.01 -13.54
CA ARG A 63 -7.06 -4.95 -14.44
C ARG A 63 -6.32 -6.27 -14.54
N MET A 64 -4.99 -6.23 -14.51
CA MET A 64 -4.19 -7.45 -14.51
C MET A 64 -4.34 -8.22 -13.20
N LEU A 65 -4.36 -7.54 -12.06
CA LEU A 65 -4.56 -8.18 -10.75
C LEU A 65 -5.93 -8.83 -10.59
N GLU A 66 -6.96 -8.24 -11.19
CA GLU A 66 -8.30 -8.84 -11.24
C GLU A 66 -8.28 -10.18 -12.00
N ASN A 67 -7.56 -10.22 -13.13
CA ASN A 67 -7.48 -11.41 -13.98
C ASN A 67 -6.42 -12.43 -13.54
N THR A 68 -5.53 -12.07 -12.62
CA THR A 68 -4.48 -12.96 -12.13
C THR A 68 -4.90 -13.61 -10.83
N ALA A 69 -4.86 -14.94 -10.76
CA ALA A 69 -5.11 -15.71 -9.54
C ALA A 69 -3.95 -15.53 -8.54
N VAL A 70 -3.86 -14.36 -7.92
CA VAL A 70 -2.89 -14.05 -6.86
C VAL A 70 -3.55 -14.33 -5.51
N ARG A 71 -2.92 -15.21 -4.71
CA ARG A 71 -3.38 -15.55 -3.34
C ARG A 71 -3.35 -14.37 -2.38
N ALA A 72 -2.55 -13.34 -2.69
CA ALA A 72 -2.43 -12.13 -1.89
C ALA A 72 -3.78 -11.47 -1.64
N GLN A 73 -4.00 -11.03 -0.40
CA GLN A 73 -5.15 -10.20 -0.04
C GLN A 73 -5.02 -8.83 -0.69
N LYS A 74 -6.10 -8.32 -1.28
CA LYS A 74 -6.07 -7.06 -2.02
C LYS A 74 -6.87 -6.03 -1.22
N GLN A 75 -6.22 -4.95 -0.81
CA GLN A 75 -6.84 -3.90 0.00
C GLN A 75 -6.80 -2.57 -0.73
N LEU A 76 -7.94 -1.90 -0.79
CA LEU A 76 -8.06 -0.55 -1.35
C LEU A 76 -7.86 0.50 -0.25
N ILE A 77 -6.88 1.38 -0.42
CA ILE A 77 -6.62 2.50 0.48
C ILE A 77 -7.02 3.79 -0.22
N LEU A 78 -8.05 4.47 0.31
CA LEU A 78 -8.52 5.76 -0.20
C LEU A 78 -7.96 6.88 0.66
N LEU A 79 -7.15 7.74 0.05
CA LEU A 79 -6.58 8.91 0.71
C LEU A 79 -7.50 10.11 0.57
N HIS A 80 -7.79 10.76 1.69
CA HIS A 80 -8.62 11.96 1.80
C HIS A 80 -7.80 13.08 2.42
N LYS A 81 -8.03 14.33 2.02
CA LYS A 81 -7.42 15.47 2.72
C LYS A 81 -8.06 15.61 4.11
N GLU A 82 -7.27 15.92 5.12
CA GLU A 82 -7.75 16.17 6.48
C GLU A 82 -8.75 17.35 6.54
N ASP A 83 -8.50 18.40 5.75
CA ASP A 83 -9.41 19.54 5.58
C ASP A 83 -10.41 19.36 4.42
N GLY A 84 -10.50 18.14 3.87
CA GLY A 84 -11.30 17.83 2.69
C GLY A 84 -12.78 17.61 2.99
N PRO A 85 -13.62 17.47 1.95
CA PRO A 85 -14.98 17.01 2.13
C PRO A 85 -15.00 15.59 2.74
N LEU A 86 -16.12 15.22 3.37
CA LEU A 86 -16.31 13.86 3.86
C LEU A 86 -16.19 12.86 2.70
N PRO A 87 -15.67 11.64 2.96
CA PRO A 87 -15.58 10.61 1.95
C PRO A 87 -16.94 10.36 1.29
N SER A 88 -17.01 10.54 -0.03
CA SER A 88 -18.20 10.33 -0.84
C SER A 88 -17.85 9.43 -2.02
N ARG A 89 -18.85 8.83 -2.67
CA ARG A 89 -18.68 7.95 -3.85
C ARG A 89 -17.84 6.69 -3.62
N THR A 90 -17.68 6.24 -2.37
CA THR A 90 -17.02 4.96 -2.05
C THR A 90 -17.63 3.77 -2.79
N VAL A 91 -18.95 3.79 -3.02
CA VAL A 91 -19.66 2.73 -3.74
C VAL A 91 -19.13 2.56 -5.17
N GLU A 92 -18.83 3.65 -5.88
CA GLU A 92 -18.29 3.60 -7.23
C GLU A 92 -16.90 2.95 -7.25
N TRP A 93 -16.05 3.31 -6.28
CA TRP A 93 -14.73 2.70 -6.08
C TRP A 93 -14.81 1.19 -5.82
N LEU A 94 -15.77 0.76 -5.00
CA LEU A 94 -15.98 -0.65 -4.64
C LEU A 94 -16.60 -1.47 -5.77
N ASN A 95 -17.55 -0.90 -6.53
CA ASN A 95 -18.19 -1.59 -7.66
C ASN A 95 -17.18 -1.98 -8.73
N MET A 96 -16.19 -1.14 -9.01
CA MET A 96 -15.11 -1.44 -9.96
C MET A 96 -14.05 -2.41 -9.42
N ARG A 97 -14.08 -2.69 -8.11
CA ARG A 97 -13.06 -3.47 -7.38
C ARG A 97 -13.71 -4.47 -6.44
N SER A 98 -14.76 -5.14 -6.91
CA SER A 98 -15.49 -6.16 -6.15
C SER A 98 -14.60 -7.34 -5.71
N TRP A 99 -13.44 -7.49 -6.34
CA TRP A 99 -12.39 -8.46 -6.01
C TRP A 99 -11.47 -8.04 -4.84
N CYS A 100 -11.57 -6.80 -4.34
CA CYS A 100 -10.84 -6.37 -3.16
C CYS A 100 -11.45 -6.96 -1.89
N SER A 101 -10.60 -7.45 -0.99
CA SER A 101 -11.03 -8.09 0.27
C SER A 101 -11.46 -7.08 1.34
N ALA A 102 -10.91 -5.87 1.29
CA ALA A 102 -11.21 -4.80 2.24
C ALA A 102 -10.88 -3.43 1.64
N HIS A 103 -11.39 -2.37 2.27
CA HIS A 103 -11.00 -1.00 1.98
C HIS A 103 -10.78 -0.19 3.26
N LEU A 104 -9.92 0.83 3.21
CA LEU A 104 -9.63 1.73 4.31
C LEU A 104 -9.59 3.18 3.83
N HIS A 105 -10.21 4.08 4.58
CA HIS A 105 -10.11 5.51 4.38
C HIS A 105 -9.05 6.10 5.30
N LEU A 106 -8.15 6.92 4.76
CA LEU A 106 -7.13 7.63 5.53
C LEU A 106 -7.26 9.13 5.33
N HIS A 107 -7.54 9.88 6.40
CA HIS A 107 -7.37 11.32 6.44
C HIS A 107 -5.90 11.65 6.56
N CYS A 108 -5.40 12.27 5.50
CA CYS A 108 -4.01 12.58 5.31
C CYS A 108 -3.78 14.09 5.42
N PRO A 109 -2.74 14.51 6.14
CA PRO A 109 -2.36 15.91 6.21
C PRO A 109 -1.84 16.37 4.84
N ARG A 110 -1.97 17.67 4.55
CA ARG A 110 -1.62 18.27 3.24
C ARG A 110 -0.23 17.88 2.72
N ARG A 111 0.72 17.60 3.62
CA ARG A 111 2.09 17.17 3.28
C ARG A 111 2.15 15.89 2.42
N VAL A 112 1.18 14.99 2.54
CA VAL A 112 1.14 13.73 1.80
C VAL A 112 0.83 13.94 0.31
N PHE A 113 0.09 15.01 -0.01
CA PHE A 113 -0.33 15.34 -1.38
C PHE A 113 0.63 16.31 -2.09
N SER A 114 1.67 16.78 -1.39
CA SER A 114 2.62 17.76 -1.92
C SER A 114 3.76 17.04 -2.65
N LYS A 115 3.89 17.27 -3.96
CA LYS A 115 5.06 16.84 -4.74
C LYS A 115 6.30 17.57 -4.21
N ARG A 116 7.30 16.82 -3.72
CA ARG A 116 8.57 17.32 -3.18
C ARG A 116 9.72 16.49 -3.73
N SER A 117 10.90 17.10 -3.89
CA SER A 117 12.11 16.36 -4.21
C SER A 117 12.48 15.40 -3.08
N LEU A 118 13.12 14.28 -3.41
CA LEU A 118 13.50 13.25 -2.43
C LEU A 118 14.29 13.81 -1.23
N PRO A 119 15.29 14.71 -1.41
CA PRO A 119 16.00 15.29 -0.27
C PRO A 119 15.09 16.09 0.68
N LYS A 120 14.19 16.91 0.13
CA LYS A 120 13.22 17.70 0.93
C LYS A 120 12.20 16.81 1.62
N LEU A 121 11.85 15.69 1.01
CA LEU A 121 10.95 14.70 1.60
C LEU A 121 11.62 14.02 2.80
N ILE A 122 12.88 13.59 2.67
CA ILE A 122 13.65 12.98 3.76
C ILE A 122 13.76 13.96 4.94
N GLU A 123 14.24 15.19 4.70
CA GLU A 123 14.38 16.21 5.74
C GLU A 123 13.05 16.50 6.47
N MET A 124 11.94 16.54 5.72
CA MET A 124 10.62 16.72 6.30
C MET A 124 10.24 15.54 7.21
N TYR A 125 10.39 14.30 6.74
CA TYR A 125 10.00 13.13 7.52
C TYR A 125 10.91 12.89 8.71
N GLU A 126 12.19 13.23 8.64
CA GLU A 126 13.09 13.24 9.81
C GLU A 126 12.52 14.12 10.93
N ARG A 127 12.04 15.33 10.62
CA ARG A 127 11.39 16.21 11.60
C ARG A 127 10.07 15.64 12.13
N VAL A 128 9.30 14.96 11.29
CA VAL A 128 8.05 14.31 11.70
C VAL A 128 8.33 13.17 12.68
N PHE A 129 9.35 12.35 12.41
CA PHE A 129 9.72 11.20 13.24
C PHE A 129 10.37 11.58 14.58
N GLN A 130 10.78 12.83 14.79
CA GLN A 130 11.22 13.32 16.11
C GLN A 130 10.07 13.34 17.13
N LYS A 131 8.81 13.42 16.67
CA LYS A 131 7.64 13.37 17.55
C LYS A 131 7.10 11.95 17.63
N PRO A 132 6.63 11.49 18.80
CA PRO A 132 5.99 10.18 18.89
C PRO A 132 4.76 10.16 17.97
N PRO A 133 4.51 9.04 17.26
CA PRO A 133 3.35 8.93 16.39
C PRO A 133 2.07 8.96 17.23
N ASP A 134 1.09 9.73 16.76
CA ASP A 134 -0.24 9.75 17.36
C ASP A 134 -0.93 8.39 17.12
N ARG A 135 -1.19 7.67 18.21
CA ARG A 135 -1.82 6.33 18.21
C ARG A 135 -3.22 6.33 17.62
N HIS A 136 -3.91 7.46 17.63
CA HIS A 136 -5.25 7.64 17.09
C HIS A 136 -5.26 8.07 15.63
N SER A 137 -4.09 8.39 15.06
CA SER A 137 -3.98 8.76 13.65
C SER A 137 -4.39 7.61 12.72
N ASP A 138 -4.88 7.98 11.54
CA ASP A 138 -5.26 7.02 10.51
C ASP A 138 -4.06 6.20 10.01
N PHE A 139 -2.85 6.78 10.02
CA PHE A 139 -1.62 6.03 9.75
C PHE A 139 -1.33 4.98 10.82
N SER A 140 -1.54 5.29 12.10
CA SER A 140 -1.43 4.30 13.18
C SER A 140 -2.54 3.24 13.12
N ARG A 141 -3.72 3.59 12.57
CA ARG A 141 -4.78 2.62 12.25
C ARG A 141 -4.34 1.67 11.15
N LEU A 142 -3.82 2.18 10.03
CA LEU A 142 -3.25 1.36 8.95
C LEU A 142 -2.11 0.47 9.47
N ALA A 143 -1.16 1.03 10.23
CA ALA A 143 -0.04 0.26 10.77
C ALA A 143 -0.52 -0.90 11.67
N ARG A 144 -1.58 -0.69 12.45
CA ARG A 144 -2.22 -1.76 13.23
C ARG A 144 -2.83 -2.83 12.34
N VAL A 145 -3.54 -2.46 11.27
CA VAL A 145 -4.09 -3.42 10.30
C VAL A 145 -2.98 -4.24 9.66
N LEU A 146 -1.90 -3.60 9.21
CA LEU A 146 -0.76 -4.29 8.58
C LEU A 146 0.05 -5.15 9.57
N THR A 147 0.12 -4.78 10.85
CA THR A 147 0.85 -5.56 11.86
C THR A 147 0.05 -6.71 12.47
N GLY A 148 -1.24 -6.82 12.13
CA GLY A 148 -2.18 -7.75 12.79
C GLY A 148 -2.60 -7.27 14.19
N ASN A 149 -2.29 -6.02 14.55
CA ASN A 149 -2.63 -5.40 15.83
C ASN A 149 -3.88 -4.51 15.73
N ALA A 150 -4.66 -4.63 14.66
CA ALA A 150 -5.94 -3.93 14.54
C ALA A 150 -6.93 -4.48 15.55
N ILE A 151 -7.44 -3.60 16.41
CA ILE A 151 -8.56 -3.90 17.29
C ILE A 151 -9.81 -3.90 16.40
N ALA A 152 -10.13 -5.06 15.83
CA ALA A 152 -11.42 -5.31 15.23
C ALA A 152 -12.35 -5.88 16.33
N LEU A 153 -13.60 -5.44 16.38
CA LEU A 153 -14.62 -6.13 17.16
C LEU A 153 -14.91 -7.46 16.46
N VAL A 154 -14.26 -8.53 16.91
CA VAL A 154 -14.47 -9.87 16.35
C VAL A 154 -15.53 -10.59 17.17
N LEU A 155 -16.72 -10.76 16.60
CA LEU A 155 -17.73 -11.70 17.11
C LEU A 155 -17.33 -13.13 16.67
N GLY A 156 -16.24 -13.67 17.23
CA GLY A 156 -15.77 -15.03 16.92
C GLY A 156 -14.26 -15.19 17.12
N GLY A 157 -13.84 -16.00 18.10
CA GLY A 157 -12.44 -16.14 18.51
C GLY A 157 -11.50 -16.68 17.41
N GLY A 158 -10.32 -16.08 17.29
CA GLY A 158 -9.22 -16.58 16.47
C GLY A 158 -8.05 -15.60 16.46
N GLY A 159 -7.02 -15.86 17.25
CA GLY A 159 -5.80 -15.04 17.27
C GLY A 159 -5.03 -15.14 15.95
N ALA A 160 -4.46 -14.03 15.48
CA ALA A 160 -3.67 -14.01 14.26
C ALA A 160 -2.37 -13.22 14.47
N SER A 161 -1.24 -13.93 14.44
CA SER A 161 0.08 -13.33 14.26
C SER A 161 0.70 -13.98 13.03
N SER A 162 0.60 -13.29 11.89
CA SER A 162 1.19 -13.69 10.61
C SER A 162 2.23 -12.66 10.17
N HIS A 163 3.29 -13.14 9.51
CA HIS A 163 4.20 -12.28 8.74
C HIS A 163 3.43 -11.68 7.55
N LEU A 164 3.61 -10.38 7.27
CA LEU A 164 2.84 -9.69 6.22
C LEU A 164 3.78 -8.96 5.25
N ARG A 165 3.86 -9.44 4.01
CA ARG A 165 4.47 -8.69 2.91
C ARG A 165 3.45 -7.80 2.23
N VAL A 166 3.83 -6.55 2.03
CA VAL A 166 2.93 -5.50 1.57
C VAL A 166 3.48 -4.89 0.28
N CYS A 167 2.81 -5.12 -0.84
CA CYS A 167 3.12 -4.49 -2.12
C CYS A 167 2.21 -3.27 -2.33
N ARG A 168 2.79 -2.08 -2.49
CA ARG A 168 2.05 -0.88 -2.89
C ARG A 168 2.05 -0.76 -4.41
N ILE A 169 0.86 -0.67 -4.99
CA ILE A 169 0.67 -0.28 -6.39
C ILE A 169 0.21 1.18 -6.42
N PRO A 170 0.92 2.08 -7.11
CA PRO A 170 0.45 3.43 -7.31
C PRO A 170 -0.83 3.39 -8.17
N GLY A 171 -1.90 4.04 -7.69
CA GLY A 171 -3.03 4.39 -8.55
C GLY A 171 -2.59 5.35 -9.64
N LYS A 172 -3.38 5.48 -10.73
CA LYS A 172 -3.10 6.48 -11.77
C LYS A 172 -3.05 7.87 -11.15
N GLU A 173 -1.85 8.39 -10.92
CA GLU A 173 -1.61 9.82 -10.90
C GLU A 173 -1.47 10.24 -12.36
N GLU A 174 -2.43 11.02 -12.84
CA GLU A 174 -2.32 11.73 -14.10
C GLU A 174 -1.01 12.54 -14.05
N GLN A 175 -0.06 12.12 -14.89
CA GLN A 175 1.16 12.86 -15.14
C GLN A 175 0.76 14.08 -15.97
N ASP A 176 0.27 15.12 -15.31
CA ASP A 176 0.31 16.45 -15.90
C ASP A 176 1.79 16.88 -16.00
N HIS A 177 2.12 17.26 -17.23
CA HIS A 177 3.41 17.57 -17.85
C HIS A 177 4.45 18.29 -16.96
#